data_AF-A0AAW5LCJ0-F1
#
_entry.id   AF-A0AAW5LCJ0-F1
#
_cell.length_a   1.000
_cell.length_b   1.000
_cell.length_c   1.000
_cell.angle_alpha   90.00
_cell.angle_beta   90.00
_cell.angle_gamma   90.00
#
_symmetry.space_group_name_H-M   'P 1'
#
loop_
_entity.id
_entity.type
_entity.pdbx_description
1 polymer ?
#
loop_
_entity_poly.entity_id
_entity_poly.type
_entity_poly.pdbx_seq_one_letter_code
_entity_poly.pdbx_strand_id
1 'polypeptide(L)'
;MSTTLKVLSAKKVIANYQINQGEQLIIEARAQSNYQLVDDKTGFAPDNIITKRDGKDLKIYLNDGDMSEDIIIKDYYGDEIGETTNLLVGKHENGGIYAYIPESGLQPDAVSLLADQAVAPQALGGEELVSAFWVFNPWWLLALAPLAAGIAIAAHDGGNNSGGGDLNTQADGATKLVEEAEAKAKALDDKIKELEADGNISAEDKATLDALKADADAAKAKADEAVKGLPADNAAKDGLQGRVDVIDNTIPDGNGRDDAIDKQVEDATKLVKAAEDAEKAAEK
;
A
#
# COMPACT_ATOMS: atom_id res chain seq x y z
N MET A 1 17.22 19.73 17.99
CA MET A 1 16.50 20.06 16.73
C MET A 1 15.00 19.98 17.01
N SER A 2 14.12 20.50 16.15
CA SER A 2 12.66 20.32 16.35
C SER A 2 12.06 19.56 15.18
N THR A 3 11.13 18.68 15.49
CA THR A 3 10.46 17.79 14.52
C THR A 3 8.96 17.92 14.71
N THR A 4 8.22 17.97 13.62
CA THR A 4 6.76 17.91 13.64
C THR A 4 6.30 16.51 13.26
N LEU A 5 5.46 15.91 14.10
CA LEU A 5 4.67 14.72 13.76
C LEU A 5 3.30 15.16 13.22
N LYS A 6 3.01 14.82 11.97
CA LYS A 6 1.69 15.02 11.36
C LYS A 6 0.90 13.72 11.36
N VAL A 7 -0.38 13.78 11.73
CA VAL A 7 -1.31 12.66 11.62
C VAL A 7 -2.17 12.85 10.39
N LEU A 8 -2.17 11.86 9.50
CA LEU A 8 -2.74 11.91 8.17
C LEU A 8 -3.88 10.91 8.08
N SER A 9 -5.09 11.36 7.76
CA SER A 9 -6.19 10.47 7.33
C SER A 9 -6.08 10.15 5.84
N ALA A 10 -6.98 9.35 5.28
CA ALA A 10 -7.01 9.07 3.84
C ALA A 10 -7.16 10.30 2.92
N LYS A 11 -7.53 11.49 3.45
CA LYS A 11 -7.81 12.67 2.61
C LYS A 11 -7.11 13.95 3.04
N LYS A 12 -6.61 14.02 4.27
CA LYS A 12 -6.09 15.26 4.86
C LYS A 12 -5.24 15.03 6.10
N VAL A 13 -4.43 16.03 6.42
CA VAL A 13 -3.80 16.17 7.74
C VAL A 13 -4.90 16.45 8.77
N ILE A 14 -4.91 15.68 9.84
CA ILE A 14 -5.92 15.79 10.92
C ILE A 14 -5.32 16.25 12.25
N ALA A 15 -4.00 16.21 12.41
CA ALA A 15 -3.30 16.80 13.55
C ALA A 15 -1.83 17.10 13.19
N ASN A 16 -1.23 18.06 13.91
CA ASN A 16 0.20 18.36 13.86
C ASN A 16 0.69 18.56 15.30
N TYR A 17 1.79 17.91 15.65
CA TYR A 17 2.41 18.00 16.97
C TYR A 17 3.87 18.39 16.77
N GLN A 18 4.28 19.52 17.34
CA GLN A 18 5.68 19.93 17.34
C GLN A 18 6.38 19.30 18.55
N ILE A 19 7.56 18.73 18.33
CA ILE A 19 8.45 18.14 19.34
C ILE A 19 9.73 18.96 19.34
N ASN A 20 10.05 19.60 20.46
CA ASN A 20 11.35 20.24 20.66
C ASN A 20 12.35 19.25 21.26
N GLN A 21 13.64 19.55 21.11
CA GLN A 21 14.71 18.72 21.67
C GLN A 21 14.55 18.49 23.17
N GLY A 22 14.60 17.22 23.59
CA GLY A 22 14.40 16.78 24.97
C GLY A 22 12.94 16.78 25.45
N GLU A 23 11.97 17.07 24.58
CA GLU A 23 10.54 16.89 24.86
C GLU A 23 10.07 15.53 24.35
N GLN A 24 9.18 14.90 25.13
CA GLN A 24 8.51 13.67 24.73
C GLN A 24 7.07 13.96 24.31
N LEU A 25 6.69 13.49 23.13
CA LEU A 25 5.32 13.47 22.64
C LEU A 25 4.68 12.11 22.92
N ILE A 26 3.48 12.11 23.52
CA ILE A 26 2.66 10.90 23.70
C ILE A 26 1.28 11.14 23.08
N ILE A 27 0.88 10.28 22.14
CA ILE A 27 -0.43 10.34 21.47
C ILE A 27 -1.07 8.95 21.39
N GLU A 28 -2.39 8.91 21.22
CA GLU A 28 -3.09 7.66 20.86
C GLU A 28 -3.04 7.43 19.35
N ALA A 29 -2.88 6.17 18.95
CA ALA A 29 -3.01 5.80 17.55
C ALA A 29 -4.43 6.05 17.04
N ARG A 30 -4.53 6.39 15.76
CA ARG A 30 -5.79 6.50 15.03
C ARG A 30 -5.85 5.45 13.94
N ALA A 31 -6.94 4.70 13.89
CA ALA A 31 -7.20 3.76 12.80
C ALA A 31 -7.09 4.45 11.43
N GLN A 32 -6.60 3.71 10.43
CA GLN A 32 -6.53 4.15 9.03
C GLN A 32 -5.82 5.51 8.85
N SER A 33 -4.73 5.72 9.60
CA SER A 33 -3.97 6.97 9.57
C SER A 33 -2.48 6.72 9.35
N ASN A 34 -1.80 7.60 8.62
CA ASN A 34 -0.33 7.60 8.56
C ASN A 34 0.24 8.68 9.48
N TYR A 35 1.47 8.46 9.93
CA TYR A 35 2.22 9.40 10.75
C TYR A 35 3.41 9.90 9.95
N GLN A 36 3.49 11.20 9.72
CA GLN A 36 4.56 11.82 8.94
C GLN A 36 5.49 12.62 9.83
N LEU A 37 6.78 12.30 9.79
CA LEU A 37 7.83 13.09 10.43
C LEU A 37 8.30 14.21 9.50
N VAL A 38 8.56 15.38 10.06
CA VAL A 38 9.12 16.54 9.36
C VAL A 38 10.10 17.24 10.29
N ASP A 39 11.37 17.29 9.94
CA ASP A 39 12.34 18.19 10.55
C ASP A 39 11.98 19.64 10.19
N ASP A 40 11.78 20.48 11.21
CA ASP A 40 11.26 21.84 11.02
C ASP A 40 12.28 22.78 10.36
N LYS A 41 13.57 22.45 10.41
CA LYS A 41 14.65 23.26 9.87
C LYS A 41 14.78 23.06 8.36
N THR A 42 14.68 21.80 7.91
CA THR A 42 14.87 21.41 6.51
C THR A 42 13.55 21.33 5.76
N GLY A 43 12.45 21.07 6.46
CA GLY A 43 11.14 20.79 5.86
C GLY A 43 11.05 19.40 5.20
N PHE A 44 12.06 18.55 5.39
CA PHE A 44 12.12 17.14 5.01
C PHE A 44 12.01 16.26 6.25
N ALA A 45 11.85 14.96 6.09
CA ALA A 45 11.84 14.05 7.23
C ALA A 45 13.27 13.68 7.67
N PRO A 46 13.49 13.33 8.94
CA PRO A 46 14.77 12.76 9.37
C PRO A 46 15.12 11.51 8.55
N ASP A 47 16.36 11.40 8.07
CA ASP A 47 16.78 10.28 7.21
C ASP A 47 16.78 8.96 7.97
N ASN A 48 17.23 8.96 9.22
CA ASN A 48 17.30 7.77 10.07
C ASN A 48 16.62 8.01 11.41
N ILE A 49 15.94 6.98 11.90
CA ILE A 49 15.31 6.93 13.22
C ILE A 49 15.54 5.55 13.84
N ILE A 50 15.32 5.41 15.13
CA ILE A 50 15.19 4.10 15.77
C ILE A 50 13.74 3.94 16.21
N THR A 51 13.21 2.74 16.02
CA THR A 51 11.87 2.38 16.49
C THR A 51 11.93 1.21 17.46
N LYS A 52 11.06 1.23 18.47
CA LYS A 52 10.88 0.13 19.41
C LYS A 52 9.40 -0.14 19.62
N ARG A 53 9.02 -1.42 19.67
CA ARG A 53 7.72 -1.82 20.19
C ARG A 53 7.78 -2.07 21.69
N ASP A 54 6.80 -1.57 22.43
CA ASP A 54 6.59 -1.88 23.85
C ASP A 54 5.12 -2.20 24.09
N GLY A 55 4.77 -3.49 24.14
CA GLY A 55 3.40 -3.94 24.16
C GLY A 55 2.66 -3.56 22.87
N LYS A 56 1.67 -2.66 22.97
CA LYS A 56 0.95 -2.11 21.82
C LYS A 56 1.48 -0.76 21.34
N ASP A 57 2.47 -0.21 22.02
CA ASP A 57 2.95 1.13 21.76
C ASP A 57 4.15 1.10 20.80
N LEU A 58 4.17 2.04 19.87
CA LEU A 58 5.33 2.35 19.05
C LEU A 58 6.09 3.50 19.70
N LYS A 59 7.38 3.28 19.99
CA LYS A 59 8.32 4.29 20.45
C LYS A 59 9.27 4.65 19.32
N ILE A 60 9.50 5.94 19.13
CA ILE A 60 10.40 6.48 18.10
C ILE A 60 11.45 7.32 18.80
N TYR A 61 12.71 7.08 18.45
CA TYR A 61 13.88 7.81 18.88
C TYR A 61 14.42 8.53 17.65
N LEU A 62 14.44 9.85 17.70
CA LEU A 62 15.02 10.73 16.71
C LEU A 62 16.53 10.77 16.93
N ASN A 63 17.31 10.89 15.85
CA ASN A 63 18.76 10.96 15.95
C ASN A 63 19.23 12.38 16.34
N ASP A 64 18.80 12.86 17.50
CA ASP A 64 19.07 14.22 17.99
C ASP A 64 20.21 14.30 19.02
N GLY A 65 20.78 13.13 19.36
CA GLY A 65 22.01 12.97 20.15
C GLY A 65 21.80 12.54 21.60
N ASP A 66 20.57 12.41 22.10
CA ASP A 66 20.32 12.02 23.50
C ASP A 66 19.85 10.56 23.70
N MET A 67 19.50 9.86 22.62
CA MET A 67 19.00 8.47 22.61
C MET A 67 17.78 8.22 23.52
N SER A 68 16.99 9.25 23.81
CA SER A 68 15.76 9.16 24.61
C SER A 68 14.51 8.98 23.75
N GLU A 69 13.41 8.51 24.34
CA GLU A 69 12.14 8.39 23.61
C GLU A 69 11.54 9.77 23.29
N ASP A 70 11.57 10.18 22.03
CA ASP A 70 10.96 11.44 21.59
C ASP A 70 9.45 11.31 21.35
N ILE A 71 9.00 10.18 20.79
CA ILE A 71 7.59 10.00 20.39
C ILE A 71 7.10 8.63 20.81
N ILE A 72 5.95 8.60 21.49
CA ILE A 72 5.20 7.40 21.84
C ILE A 72 3.82 7.49 21.19
N ILE A 73 3.55 6.57 20.26
CA ILE A 73 2.23 6.36 19.67
C ILE A 73 1.63 5.13 20.35
N LYS A 74 0.71 5.38 21.27
CA LYS A 74 0.05 4.34 22.06
C LYS A 74 -0.96 3.57 21.23
N ASP A 75 -1.12 2.29 21.53
CA ASP A 75 -2.04 1.39 20.81
C ASP A 75 -1.82 1.40 19.27
N TYR A 76 -0.56 1.56 18.84
CA TYR A 76 -0.18 1.53 17.44
C TYR A 76 -0.34 0.14 16.81
N TYR A 77 0.01 -0.90 17.57
CA TYR A 77 -0.10 -2.29 17.12
C TYR A 77 -1.47 -2.87 17.48
N GLY A 78 -2.05 -3.63 16.54
CA GLY A 78 -3.25 -4.43 16.78
C GLY A 78 -3.03 -5.58 17.76
N ASP A 79 -4.08 -6.35 18.01
CA ASP A 79 -4.01 -7.52 18.89
C ASP A 79 -3.20 -8.65 18.25
N GLU A 80 -3.22 -8.74 16.91
CA GLU A 80 -2.41 -9.67 16.14
C GLU A 80 -1.31 -8.97 15.32
N ILE A 81 -0.19 -9.65 15.13
CA ILE A 81 0.91 -9.17 14.27
C ILE A 81 0.36 -9.04 12.84
N GLY A 82 0.54 -7.87 12.24
CA GLY A 82 0.07 -7.58 10.88
C GLY A 82 -1.33 -6.95 10.80
N GLU A 83 -2.01 -6.69 11.91
CA GLU A 83 -3.25 -5.89 11.93
C GLU A 83 -3.00 -4.38 11.87
N THR A 84 -1.74 -3.95 12.05
CA THR A 84 -1.34 -2.55 11.98
C THR A 84 -1.64 -1.98 10.59
N THR A 85 -2.58 -1.02 10.50
CA THR A 85 -2.99 -0.37 9.24
C THR A 85 -2.32 0.99 9.02
N ASN A 86 -1.40 1.35 9.91
CA ASN A 86 -0.70 2.63 9.96
C ASN A 86 0.71 2.50 9.38
N LEU A 87 1.18 3.57 8.72
CA LEU A 87 2.57 3.72 8.29
C LEU A 87 3.23 4.92 8.98
N LEU A 88 4.53 4.78 9.23
CA LEU A 88 5.41 5.90 9.54
C LEU A 88 6.12 6.33 8.25
N VAL A 89 5.97 7.60 7.88
CA VAL A 89 6.39 8.13 6.58
C VAL A 89 7.10 9.47 6.73
N GLY A 90 7.73 9.93 5.65
CA GLY A 90 8.45 11.18 5.58
C GLY A 90 8.53 11.72 4.15
N LYS A 91 8.78 13.03 4.01
CA LYS A 91 9.11 13.63 2.71
C LYS A 91 10.63 13.66 2.56
N HIS A 92 11.15 13.01 1.53
CA HIS A 92 12.58 12.97 1.23
C HIS A 92 13.02 14.24 0.46
N GLU A 93 14.33 14.50 0.36
CA GLU A 93 14.89 15.71 -0.25
C GLU A 93 14.49 15.92 -1.72
N ASN A 94 14.18 14.83 -2.44
CA ASN A 94 13.67 14.85 -3.81
C ASN A 94 12.20 15.28 -3.92
N GLY A 95 11.52 15.54 -2.80
CA GLY A 95 10.11 15.92 -2.71
C GLY A 95 9.13 14.75 -2.63
N GLY A 96 9.58 13.52 -2.89
CA GLY A 96 8.77 12.31 -2.79
C GLY A 96 8.45 11.94 -1.35
N ILE A 97 7.38 11.16 -1.17
CA ILE A 97 6.99 10.62 0.13
C ILE A 97 7.44 9.17 0.23
N TYR A 98 8.06 8.80 1.34
CA TYR A 98 8.60 7.45 1.55
C TYR A 98 8.21 6.93 2.94
N ALA A 99 8.18 5.61 3.08
CA ALA A 99 8.05 4.98 4.39
C ALA A 99 9.42 4.92 5.09
N TYR A 100 9.39 4.75 6.40
CA TYR A 100 10.56 4.28 7.15
C TYR A 100 10.65 2.76 7.03
N ILE A 101 11.77 2.30 6.48
CA ILE A 101 12.07 0.88 6.24
C ILE A 101 13.23 0.43 7.13
N PRO A 102 13.29 -0.85 7.54
CA PRO A 102 14.34 -1.32 8.42
C PRO A 102 15.69 -1.33 7.70
N GLU A 103 16.72 -0.80 8.35
CA GLU A 103 18.09 -0.83 7.80
C GLU A 103 18.64 -2.26 7.69
N SER A 104 18.11 -3.19 8.48
CA SER A 104 18.45 -4.61 8.38
C SER A 104 17.99 -5.24 7.06
N GLY A 105 17.03 -4.60 6.38
CA GLY A 105 16.35 -5.15 5.21
C GLY A 105 15.44 -6.33 5.52
N LEU A 106 15.16 -6.62 6.80
CA LEU A 106 14.31 -7.74 7.21
C LEU A 106 12.88 -7.29 7.47
N GLN A 107 11.90 -7.96 6.87
CA GLN A 107 10.47 -7.65 7.07
C GLN A 107 10.01 -7.63 8.55
N PRO A 108 10.44 -8.55 9.43
CA PRO A 108 10.05 -8.51 10.86
C PRO A 108 10.53 -7.26 11.61
N ASP A 109 11.54 -6.57 11.08
CA ASP A 109 12.08 -5.35 11.68
C ASP A 109 11.35 -4.08 11.19
N ALA A 110 10.39 -4.22 10.26
CA ALA A 110 9.62 -3.09 9.80
C ALA A 110 8.72 -2.53 10.89
N VAL A 111 8.54 -1.20 10.91
CA VAL A 111 7.77 -0.49 11.95
C VAL A 111 6.41 -1.12 12.23
N SER A 112 5.67 -1.53 11.20
CA SER A 112 4.32 -2.09 11.36
C SER A 112 4.28 -3.55 11.84
N LEU A 113 5.42 -4.24 11.86
CA LEU A 113 5.55 -5.68 12.13
C LEU A 113 6.48 -6.03 13.31
N LEU A 114 7.10 -5.03 13.95
CA LEU A 114 8.00 -5.27 15.08
C LEU A 114 7.38 -6.22 16.11
N ALA A 115 8.16 -7.22 16.52
CA ALA A 115 7.83 -8.07 17.66
C ALA A 115 7.86 -7.23 18.95
N ASP A 116 7.15 -7.67 19.99
CA ASP A 116 7.20 -6.98 21.28
C ASP A 116 8.65 -6.90 21.80
N GLN A 117 9.01 -5.75 22.37
CA GLN A 117 10.35 -5.36 22.80
C GLN A 117 11.41 -5.25 21.69
N ALA A 118 11.08 -5.52 20.43
CA ALA A 118 12.02 -5.39 19.32
C ALA A 118 12.40 -3.92 19.10
N VAL A 119 13.68 -3.69 18.81
CA VAL A 119 14.26 -2.39 18.47
C VAL A 119 14.89 -2.51 17.10
N ALA A 120 14.55 -1.60 16.19
CA ALA A 120 15.08 -1.63 14.83
C ALA A 120 15.40 -0.21 14.34
N PRO A 121 16.64 0.04 13.88
CA PRO A 121 16.98 1.21 13.08
C PRO A 121 16.20 1.21 11.77
N GLN A 122 15.68 2.37 11.40
CA GLN A 122 14.93 2.58 10.17
C GLN A 122 15.53 3.74 9.39
N ALA A 123 15.50 3.62 8.07
CA ALA A 123 15.85 4.68 7.13
C ALA A 123 14.63 5.08 6.31
N LEU A 124 14.52 6.36 5.97
CA LEU A 124 13.53 6.83 5.02
C LEU A 124 13.89 6.34 3.62
N GLY A 125 13.04 5.53 2.99
CA GLY A 125 13.35 5.01 1.67
C GLY A 125 12.41 3.93 1.14
N GLY A 126 12.92 3.15 0.21
CA GLY A 126 12.15 2.17 -0.56
C GLY A 126 11.51 2.80 -1.79
N GLU A 127 10.29 2.38 -2.11
CA GLU A 127 9.52 2.95 -3.21
C GLU A 127 8.85 4.27 -2.82
N GLU A 128 8.78 5.20 -3.78
CA GLU A 128 8.05 6.44 -3.59
C GLU A 128 6.55 6.16 -3.47
N LEU A 129 5.94 6.66 -2.40
CA LEU A 129 4.50 6.61 -2.19
C LEU A 129 3.83 7.67 -3.06
N VAL A 130 2.83 7.26 -3.84
CA VAL A 130 2.02 8.16 -4.68
C VAL A 130 1.36 9.30 -3.88
N SER A 131 1.16 9.12 -2.57
CA SER A 131 0.79 10.19 -1.65
C SER A 131 1.03 9.80 -0.18
N ALA A 132 1.10 10.80 0.71
CA ALA A 132 1.13 10.58 2.17
C ALA A 132 -0.25 10.17 2.75
N PHE A 133 -1.32 10.36 1.98
CA PHE A 133 -2.71 10.04 2.30
C PHE A 133 -3.09 8.65 1.70
N TRP A 134 -3.73 7.80 2.51
CA TRP A 134 -3.97 6.34 2.31
C TRP A 134 -4.41 5.92 0.88
N VAL A 135 -3.89 4.81 0.28
CA VAL A 135 -4.29 3.39 0.53
C VAL A 135 -3.13 2.50 1.02
N PHE A 136 -3.33 1.75 2.11
CA PHE A 136 -2.39 0.74 2.60
C PHE A 136 -2.39 -0.47 1.68
N ASN A 137 -1.30 -0.64 0.93
CA ASN A 137 -0.86 -1.95 0.50
C ASN A 137 0.67 -1.93 0.34
N PRO A 138 1.43 -2.22 1.41
CA PRO A 138 2.86 -2.05 1.41
C PRO A 138 3.55 -3.24 0.73
N TRP A 139 3.45 -3.30 -0.61
CA TRP A 139 4.22 -4.22 -1.45
C TRP A 139 5.73 -4.21 -1.17
N TRP A 140 6.25 -3.07 -0.73
CA TRP A 140 7.65 -2.94 -0.30
C TRP A 140 8.03 -3.87 0.87
N LEU A 141 7.10 -4.27 1.76
CA LEU A 141 7.40 -5.28 2.79
C LEU A 141 7.67 -6.67 2.19
N LEU A 142 7.13 -6.97 1.00
CA LEU A 142 7.44 -8.20 0.24
C LEU A 142 8.75 -8.06 -0.56
N ALA A 143 9.09 -6.85 -1.02
CA ALA A 143 10.36 -6.58 -1.72
C ALA A 143 11.58 -6.62 -0.79
N LEU A 144 11.39 -6.41 0.52
CA LEU A 144 12.39 -6.63 1.58
C LEU A 144 12.60 -8.12 1.90
N ALA A 145 12.27 -9.04 1.00
CA ALA A 145 12.52 -10.46 1.18
C ALA A 145 14.01 -10.68 1.49
N PRO A 146 14.38 -11.15 2.71
CA PRO A 146 15.68 -11.74 2.89
C PRO A 146 15.69 -13.03 2.06
N LEU A 147 16.50 -13.05 1.01
CA LEU A 147 16.95 -14.29 0.38
C LEU A 147 17.69 -15.13 1.42
N ALA A 148 16.97 -15.91 2.22
CA ALA A 148 17.54 -16.90 3.12
C ALA A 148 16.65 -18.15 3.04
N ALA A 149 16.79 -19.05 2.06
CA ALA A 149 18.05 -19.61 1.57
C ALA A 149 18.08 -19.91 0.06
N GLY A 150 18.98 -19.23 -0.66
CA GLY A 150 19.75 -19.81 -1.77
C GLY A 150 19.09 -20.00 -3.14
N ILE A 151 19.01 -18.93 -3.95
CA ILE A 151 19.50 -18.98 -5.34
C ILE A 151 20.56 -17.89 -5.49
N ALA A 152 21.73 -18.31 -5.97
CA ALA A 152 22.92 -17.50 -6.15
C ALA A 152 22.76 -16.46 -7.27
N ILE A 153 23.26 -15.25 -7.01
CA ILE A 153 24.12 -14.55 -7.97
C ILE A 153 25.44 -14.25 -7.26
N ALA A 154 26.52 -14.81 -7.79
CA ALA A 154 27.86 -14.98 -7.21
C ALA A 154 28.50 -13.73 -6.57
N ALA A 155 29.07 -13.83 -5.35
CA ALA A 155 30.51 -14.13 -5.11
C ALA A 155 30.98 -13.83 -3.66
N HIS A 156 31.72 -14.82 -3.09
CA HIS A 156 32.73 -14.80 -2.01
C HIS A 156 32.34 -14.78 -0.50
N ASP A 157 32.62 -15.95 0.12
CA ASP A 157 33.08 -16.27 1.48
C ASP A 157 32.27 -15.94 2.76
N GLY A 158 31.77 -17.03 3.38
CA GLY A 158 32.14 -17.42 4.75
C GLY A 158 31.32 -16.87 5.92
N GLY A 159 30.39 -17.67 6.46
CA GLY A 159 29.87 -17.46 7.82
C GLY A 159 28.49 -18.05 8.09
N ASN A 160 28.44 -19.07 8.93
CA ASN A 160 27.26 -19.81 9.37
C ASN A 160 26.46 -19.01 10.44
N ASN A 161 25.18 -18.70 10.21
CA ASN A 161 24.25 -18.48 11.33
C ASN A 161 22.80 -18.79 10.97
N SER A 162 22.18 -19.65 11.77
CA SER A 162 20.81 -20.13 11.64
C SER A 162 19.84 -19.13 12.27
N GLY A 163 18.81 -18.70 11.53
CA GLY A 163 17.69 -17.91 12.04
C GLY A 163 16.39 -18.37 11.40
N GLY A 164 15.67 -19.28 12.06
CA GLY A 164 14.37 -19.78 11.61
C GLY A 164 13.28 -18.72 11.83
N GLY A 165 12.88 -18.05 10.75
CA GLY A 165 11.62 -17.30 10.67
C GLY A 165 10.50 -18.25 10.25
N ASP A 166 9.37 -18.18 10.95
CA ASP A 166 8.25 -19.12 10.83
C ASP A 166 7.57 -19.02 9.45
N LEU A 167 7.77 -20.05 8.62
CA LEU A 167 7.17 -20.22 7.28
C LEU A 167 5.64 -20.03 7.26
N ASN A 168 4.98 -20.19 8.41
CA ASN A 168 3.55 -20.03 8.55
C ASN A 168 3.12 -18.56 8.33
N THR A 169 3.89 -17.60 8.85
CA THR A 169 3.52 -16.16 8.80
C THR A 169 3.56 -15.54 7.40
N GLN A 170 4.44 -16.01 6.51
CA GLN A 170 4.50 -15.53 5.11
C GLN A 170 3.35 -16.09 4.28
N ALA A 171 2.99 -17.36 4.50
CA ALA A 171 1.83 -17.97 3.87
C ALA A 171 0.53 -17.27 4.30
N ASP A 172 0.42 -16.86 5.57
CA ASP A 172 -0.72 -16.10 6.07
C ASP A 172 -0.84 -14.73 5.39
N GLY A 173 0.28 -14.02 5.18
CA GLY A 173 0.31 -12.76 4.44
C GLY A 173 -0.11 -12.89 2.98
N ALA A 174 0.43 -13.89 2.26
CA ALA A 174 0.02 -14.19 0.89
C ALA A 174 -1.46 -14.59 0.82
N THR A 175 -1.95 -15.38 1.79
CA THR A 175 -3.36 -15.78 1.88
C THR A 175 -4.28 -14.58 2.01
N LYS A 176 -3.97 -13.62 2.90
CA LYS A 176 -4.76 -12.38 3.05
C LYS A 176 -4.82 -11.56 1.77
N LEU A 177 -3.74 -11.48 1.01
CA LEU A 177 -3.70 -10.77 -0.28
C LEU A 177 -4.53 -11.47 -1.35
N VAL A 178 -4.50 -12.81 -1.40
CA VAL A 178 -5.37 -13.59 -2.29
C VAL A 178 -6.85 -13.38 -1.92
N GLU A 179 -7.20 -13.39 -0.64
CA GLU A 179 -8.55 -13.12 -0.17
C GLU A 179 -9.01 -11.69 -0.51
N GLU A 180 -8.14 -10.69 -0.39
CA GLU A 180 -8.45 -9.31 -0.80
C GLU A 180 -8.68 -9.21 -2.32
N ALA A 181 -7.85 -9.88 -3.13
CA ALA A 181 -8.01 -9.91 -4.58
C ALA A 181 -9.32 -10.58 -4.99
N GLU A 182 -9.68 -11.70 -4.38
CA GLU A 182 -10.96 -12.37 -4.58
C GLU A 182 -12.14 -11.50 -4.17
N ALA A 183 -12.05 -10.80 -3.04
CA ALA A 183 -13.11 -9.89 -2.57
C ALA A 183 -13.33 -8.71 -3.54
N LYS A 184 -12.25 -8.14 -4.09
CA LYS A 184 -12.34 -7.05 -5.06
C LYS A 184 -12.84 -7.51 -6.42
N ALA A 185 -12.39 -8.68 -6.90
CA ALA A 185 -12.92 -9.29 -8.11
C ALA A 185 -14.43 -9.59 -7.98
N LYS A 186 -14.84 -10.08 -6.80
CA LYS A 186 -16.26 -10.29 -6.50
C LYS A 186 -17.05 -8.98 -6.47
N ALA A 187 -16.51 -7.91 -5.89
CA ALA A 187 -17.17 -6.61 -5.87
C ALA A 187 -17.36 -6.03 -7.28
N LEU A 188 -16.38 -6.22 -8.17
CA LEU A 188 -16.47 -5.87 -9.58
C LEU A 188 -17.58 -6.67 -10.28
N ASP A 189 -17.58 -8.00 -10.13
CA ASP A 189 -18.59 -8.90 -10.71
C ASP A 189 -20.01 -8.60 -10.20
N ASP A 190 -20.18 -8.34 -8.90
CA ASP A 190 -21.46 -7.93 -8.33
C ASP A 190 -21.93 -6.59 -8.91
N LYS A 191 -21.01 -5.63 -9.13
CA LYS A 191 -21.35 -4.33 -9.71
C LYS A 191 -21.73 -4.44 -11.19
N ILE A 192 -21.05 -5.30 -11.95
CA ILE A 192 -21.41 -5.60 -13.34
C ILE A 192 -22.84 -6.15 -13.39
N LYS A 193 -23.17 -7.14 -12.56
CA LYS A 193 -24.53 -7.74 -12.51
C LYS A 193 -25.61 -6.74 -12.13
N GLU A 194 -25.32 -5.83 -11.20
CA GLU A 194 -26.25 -4.74 -10.82
C GLU A 194 -26.56 -3.86 -12.04
N LEU A 195 -25.53 -3.42 -12.76
CA LEU A 195 -25.67 -2.53 -13.91
C LEU A 195 -26.32 -3.21 -15.12
N GLU A 196 -26.06 -4.50 -15.33
CA GLU A 196 -26.73 -5.31 -16.34
C GLU A 196 -28.23 -5.48 -16.04
N ALA A 197 -28.60 -5.63 -14.75
CA ALA A 197 -30.00 -5.74 -14.33
C ALA A 197 -30.77 -4.42 -14.51
N ASP A 198 -30.10 -3.28 -14.33
CA ASP A 198 -30.67 -1.95 -14.53
C ASP A 198 -30.86 -1.59 -16.01
N GLY A 199 -30.14 -2.28 -16.91
CA GLY A 199 -30.33 -2.18 -18.37
C GLY A 199 -29.92 -0.85 -19.00
N ASN A 200 -29.27 0.04 -18.25
CA ASN A 200 -28.80 1.34 -18.71
C ASN A 200 -27.51 1.73 -17.99
N ILE A 201 -26.36 1.57 -18.66
CA ILE A 201 -25.04 1.93 -18.11
C ILE A 201 -24.75 3.40 -18.45
N SER A 202 -24.63 4.25 -17.44
CA SER A 202 -24.24 5.65 -17.61
C SER A 202 -22.71 5.82 -17.76
N ALA A 203 -22.27 7.03 -18.11
CA ALA A 203 -20.83 7.34 -18.15
C ALA A 203 -20.20 7.28 -16.75
N GLU A 204 -20.95 7.66 -15.72
CA GLU A 204 -20.57 7.55 -14.32
C GLU A 204 -20.45 6.09 -13.85
N ASP A 205 -21.33 5.22 -14.33
CA ASP A 205 -21.25 3.77 -14.05
C ASP A 205 -20.02 3.15 -14.71
N LYS A 206 -19.70 3.55 -15.94
CA LYS A 206 -18.47 3.13 -16.63
C LYS A 206 -17.22 3.57 -15.87
N ALA A 207 -17.17 4.82 -15.41
CA ALA A 207 -16.05 5.31 -14.60
C ALA A 207 -15.91 4.54 -13.27
N THR A 208 -17.03 4.12 -12.67
CA THR A 208 -17.04 3.30 -11.45
C THR A 208 -16.51 1.88 -11.72
N LEU A 209 -16.93 1.27 -12.82
CA LEU A 209 -16.44 -0.05 -13.25
C LEU A 209 -14.94 -0.01 -13.57
N ASP A 210 -14.47 1.02 -14.27
CA ASP A 210 -13.05 1.20 -14.58
C ASP A 210 -12.21 1.34 -13.29
N ALA A 211 -12.70 2.09 -12.31
CA ALA A 211 -12.03 2.23 -11.01
C ALA A 211 -12.00 0.91 -10.22
N LEU A 212 -13.13 0.19 -10.16
CA LEU A 212 -13.20 -1.12 -9.49
C LEU A 212 -12.32 -2.16 -10.17
N LYS A 213 -12.26 -2.15 -11.50
CA LYS A 213 -11.37 -2.99 -12.28
C LYS A 213 -9.90 -2.67 -12.00
N ALA A 214 -9.53 -1.39 -12.00
CA ALA A 214 -8.17 -1.00 -11.66
C ALA A 214 -7.78 -1.45 -10.24
N ASP A 215 -8.69 -1.32 -9.27
CA ASP A 215 -8.48 -1.80 -7.90
C ASP A 215 -8.35 -3.34 -7.82
N ALA A 216 -9.17 -4.08 -8.58
CA ALA A 216 -9.15 -5.54 -8.63
C ALA A 216 -7.90 -6.07 -9.37
N ASP A 217 -7.49 -5.44 -10.47
CA ASP A 217 -6.28 -5.79 -11.22
C ASP A 217 -5.02 -5.51 -10.39
N ALA A 218 -4.99 -4.35 -9.71
CA ALA A 218 -3.96 -4.07 -8.74
C ALA A 218 -3.93 -5.17 -7.66
N ALA A 219 -5.07 -5.49 -7.04
CA ALA A 219 -5.18 -6.53 -6.02
C ALA A 219 -4.66 -7.90 -6.49
N LYS A 220 -5.07 -8.34 -7.69
CA LYS A 220 -4.63 -9.60 -8.31
C LYS A 220 -3.13 -9.62 -8.56
N ALA A 221 -2.55 -8.53 -9.08
CA ALA A 221 -1.10 -8.41 -9.24
C ALA A 221 -0.37 -8.53 -7.89
N LYS A 222 -0.95 -7.96 -6.82
CA LYS A 222 -0.37 -8.05 -5.46
C LYS A 222 -0.31 -9.47 -4.95
N ALA A 223 -1.42 -10.17 -5.11
CA ALA A 223 -1.55 -11.55 -4.69
C ALA A 223 -0.59 -12.44 -5.49
N ASP A 224 -0.50 -12.22 -6.80
CA ASP A 224 0.42 -12.95 -7.69
C ASP A 224 1.89 -12.78 -7.28
N GLU A 225 2.33 -11.55 -7.03
CA GLU A 225 3.68 -11.26 -6.57
C GLU A 225 3.98 -11.87 -5.19
N ALA A 226 3.06 -11.75 -4.25
CA ALA A 226 3.20 -12.32 -2.90
C ALA A 226 3.31 -13.84 -2.94
N VAL A 227 2.45 -14.50 -3.71
CA VAL A 227 2.47 -15.96 -3.86
C VAL A 227 3.74 -16.41 -4.58
N LYS A 228 4.17 -15.71 -5.63
CA LYS A 228 5.46 -15.97 -6.30
C LYS A 228 6.65 -15.78 -5.37
N GLY A 229 6.56 -14.86 -4.41
CA GLY A 229 7.55 -14.63 -3.36
C GLY A 229 7.67 -15.73 -2.30
N LEU A 230 6.67 -16.62 -2.15
CA LEU A 230 6.75 -17.73 -1.18
C LEU A 230 7.89 -18.72 -1.50
N PRO A 231 8.51 -19.37 -0.49
CA PRO A 231 9.48 -20.44 -0.69
C PRO A 231 8.94 -21.53 -1.62
N ALA A 232 9.81 -22.08 -2.47
CA ALA A 232 9.41 -23.07 -3.48
C ALA A 232 8.85 -24.37 -2.89
N ASP A 233 9.22 -24.69 -1.65
CA ASP A 233 8.75 -25.85 -0.88
C ASP A 233 7.56 -25.54 0.03
N ASN A 234 7.03 -24.31 0.00
CA ASN A 234 5.85 -23.94 0.80
C ASN A 234 4.59 -24.65 0.26
N ALA A 235 4.00 -25.50 1.10
CA ALA A 235 2.84 -26.32 0.74
C ALA A 235 1.59 -25.51 0.29
N ALA A 236 1.48 -24.24 0.69
CA ALA A 236 0.35 -23.39 0.31
C ALA A 236 0.53 -22.72 -1.07
N LYS A 237 1.77 -22.63 -1.58
CA LYS A 237 2.12 -21.83 -2.76
C LYS A 237 1.29 -22.21 -3.99
N ASP A 238 1.25 -23.49 -4.34
CA ASP A 238 0.53 -23.97 -5.53
C ASP A 238 -0.98 -23.71 -5.43
N GLY A 239 -1.55 -23.92 -4.24
CA GLY A 239 -2.97 -23.66 -3.99
C GLY A 239 -3.33 -22.18 -4.09
N LEU A 240 -2.49 -21.31 -3.53
CA LEU A 240 -2.67 -19.87 -3.62
C LEU A 240 -2.47 -19.34 -5.05
N GLN A 241 -1.48 -19.87 -5.79
CA GLN A 241 -1.25 -19.45 -7.16
C GLN A 241 -2.43 -19.84 -8.05
N GLY A 242 -2.95 -21.06 -7.86
CA GLY A 242 -4.15 -21.50 -8.56
C GLY A 242 -5.36 -20.59 -8.31
N ARG A 243 -5.52 -20.07 -7.08
CA ARG A 243 -6.57 -19.08 -6.78
C ARG A 243 -6.35 -17.76 -7.50
N VAL A 244 -5.13 -17.24 -7.52
CA VAL A 244 -4.80 -15.98 -8.23
C VAL A 244 -4.99 -16.11 -9.74
N ASP A 245 -4.62 -17.25 -10.32
CA ASP A 245 -4.68 -17.48 -11.76
C ASP A 245 -6.11 -17.53 -12.29
N VAL A 246 -7.08 -17.95 -11.46
CA VAL A 246 -8.51 -17.99 -11.84
C VAL A 246 -9.25 -16.67 -11.62
N ILE A 247 -8.63 -15.68 -11.00
CA ILE A 247 -9.26 -14.35 -10.86
C ILE A 247 -9.35 -13.70 -12.25
N ASP A 248 -10.58 -13.43 -12.68
CA ASP A 248 -10.88 -12.73 -13.91
C ASP A 248 -11.55 -11.39 -13.58
N ASN A 249 -10.90 -10.31 -13.97
CA ASN A 249 -11.39 -8.94 -13.77
C ASN A 249 -11.81 -8.29 -15.09
N THR A 250 -12.08 -9.09 -16.12
CA THR A 250 -12.63 -8.55 -17.37
C THR A 250 -14.02 -7.98 -17.12
N ILE A 251 -14.28 -6.80 -17.69
CA ILE A 251 -15.62 -6.23 -17.71
C ILE A 251 -16.26 -6.72 -19.01
N PRO A 252 -17.35 -7.50 -18.95
CA PRO A 252 -18.16 -7.81 -20.10
C PRO A 252 -18.69 -6.50 -20.69
N ASP A 253 -18.72 -6.39 -22.01
CA ASP A 253 -19.21 -5.20 -22.72
C ASP A 253 -20.69 -4.86 -22.44
N GLY A 254 -21.42 -5.68 -21.67
CA GLY A 254 -22.78 -5.42 -21.18
C GLY A 254 -23.85 -5.30 -22.28
N ASN A 255 -23.44 -5.23 -23.55
CA ASN A 255 -24.28 -5.07 -24.73
C ASN A 255 -24.02 -6.14 -25.81
N GLY A 256 -22.99 -6.99 -25.65
CA GLY A 256 -22.56 -7.98 -26.63
C GLY A 256 -21.94 -7.39 -27.91
N ARG A 257 -21.33 -6.20 -27.86
CA ARG A 257 -20.66 -5.53 -28.98
C ARG A 257 -19.25 -5.04 -28.60
N ASP A 258 -18.31 -5.46 -29.45
CA ASP A 258 -16.91 -5.05 -29.57
C ASP A 258 -16.68 -3.53 -29.39
N ASP A 259 -15.66 -3.16 -28.59
CA ASP A 259 -15.19 -1.79 -28.28
C ASP A 259 -14.99 -0.90 -29.53
N ALA A 260 -14.67 -1.51 -30.66
CA ALA A 260 -14.56 -0.79 -31.93
C ALA A 260 -15.89 -0.17 -32.39
N ILE A 261 -17.03 -0.74 -32.00
CA ILE A 261 -18.37 -0.30 -32.40
C ILE A 261 -18.86 0.85 -31.50
N ASP A 262 -18.57 0.82 -30.21
CA ASP A 262 -18.97 1.91 -29.29
C ASP A 262 -18.25 3.22 -29.62
N LYS A 263 -16.96 3.14 -29.99
CA LYS A 263 -16.23 4.29 -30.51
C LYS A 263 -16.83 4.80 -31.82
N GLN A 264 -17.29 3.91 -32.70
CA GLN A 264 -17.99 4.30 -33.94
C GLN A 264 -19.36 4.93 -33.67
N VAL A 265 -20.09 4.51 -32.64
CA VAL A 265 -21.38 5.10 -32.25
C VAL A 265 -21.15 6.49 -31.64
N GLU A 266 -20.13 6.67 -30.81
CA GLU A 266 -19.78 7.97 -30.25
C GLU A 266 -19.34 8.95 -31.35
N ASP A 267 -18.50 8.49 -32.28
CA ASP A 267 -18.05 9.29 -33.44
C ASP A 267 -19.24 9.61 -34.38
N ALA A 268 -20.14 8.66 -34.63
CA ALA A 268 -21.35 8.89 -35.42
C ALA A 268 -22.29 9.91 -34.75
N THR A 269 -22.42 9.86 -33.42
CA THR A 269 -23.24 10.80 -32.66
C THR A 269 -22.67 12.22 -32.72
N LYS A 270 -21.34 12.36 -32.63
CA LYS A 270 -20.65 13.65 -32.82
C LYS A 270 -20.84 14.20 -34.22
N LEU A 271 -20.78 13.35 -35.24
CA LEU A 271 -21.00 13.75 -36.64
C LEU A 271 -22.45 14.18 -36.91
N VAL A 272 -23.45 13.49 -36.34
CA VAL A 272 -24.86 13.88 -36.44
C VAL A 272 -25.08 15.25 -35.82
N LYS A 273 -24.53 15.50 -34.62
CA LYS A 273 -24.65 16.80 -33.96
C LYS A 273 -23.98 17.93 -34.75
N ALA A 274 -22.80 17.66 -35.31
CA ALA A 274 -22.11 18.60 -36.18
C ALA A 274 -22.90 18.89 -37.47
N ALA A 275 -23.59 17.89 -38.02
CA ALA A 275 -24.46 18.06 -39.18
C ALA A 275 -25.71 18.88 -38.84
N GLU A 276 -26.36 18.64 -37.70
CA GLU A 276 -27.50 19.43 -37.23
C GLU A 276 -27.13 20.90 -36.98
N ASP A 277 -25.94 21.15 -36.43
CA ASP A 277 -25.45 22.51 -36.21
C ASP A 277 -25.09 23.22 -37.54
N ALA A 278 -24.56 22.48 -38.52
CA ALA A 278 -24.28 23.01 -39.85
C ALA A 278 -25.55 23.30 -40.66
N GLU A 279 -26.60 22.47 -40.53
CA GLU A 279 -27.90 22.69 -41.15
C GLU A 279 -28.57 23.96 -40.59
N LYS A 280 -28.57 24.14 -39.27
CA LYS A 280 -29.05 25.38 -38.62
C LYS A 280 -28.29 26.63 -39.02
N ALA A 281 -27.00 26.50 -39.36
CA ALA A 281 -26.18 27.61 -39.82
C ALA A 281 -26.46 27.98 -41.29
N ALA A 282 -26.94 27.05 -42.10
CA ALA A 282 -27.29 27.28 -43.50
C ALA A 282 -28.70 27.87 -43.71
N GLU A 283 -29.58 27.75 -42.71
CA GLU A 283 -30.93 28.36 -42.71
C GLU A 283 -30.97 29.82 -42.21
N LYS A 284 -29.81 30.43 -41.90
CA LYS A 284 -29.65 31.83 -41.48
C LYS A 284 -29.17 32.73 -42.61
#